data_AF-A0A2D9XZA9-F1
#
_entry.id   AF-A0A2D9XZA9-F1
#
_cell.length_a   1.000
_cell.length_b   1.000
_cell.length_c   1.000
_cell.angle_alpha   90.00
_cell.angle_beta   90.00
_cell.angle_gamma   90.00
#
_symmetry.space_group_name_H-M   'P 1'
#
loop_
_entity.id
_entity.type
_entity.pdbx_description
1 polymer ?
#
loop_
_entity_poly.entity_id
_entity_poly.type
_entity_poly.pdbx_seq_one_letter_code
_entity_poly.pdbx_strand_id
1 'polypeptide(L)'
;MKNSFLFTALLTIGLFCSCERETVQEIEDVQSESLEITNNIDDVEGKGHWGRCYYIIQRGLKFNGRCYSQFNGICSVYRICIPDIIFDPCFIIPCWIDIFDPWDIYEKLDPRDFGSFRDKVDIKIDPRENVFPFALNERIAGLQFYQEDGFFRDGTFYLEENLVLDAETSKELGLQGNVVKAGKYPVIVNKENGTFNAILAVEKGFER
;
A
#
# COMPACT_ATOMS: atom_id res chain seq x y z
N MET A 1 53.00 -8.88 46.06
CA MET A 1 52.24 -7.67 45.70
C MET A 1 52.89 -6.97 44.49
N LYS A 2 52.70 -7.48 43.27
CA LYS A 2 53.16 -6.81 42.03
C LYS A 2 52.29 -7.07 40.78
N ASN A 3 51.21 -7.86 40.89
CA ASN A 3 50.38 -8.24 39.74
C ASN A 3 48.99 -7.58 39.72
N SER A 4 48.57 -6.89 40.79
CA SER A 4 47.28 -6.19 40.82
C SER A 4 47.31 -4.80 40.18
N PHE A 5 48.49 -4.19 39.99
CA PHE A 5 48.59 -2.84 39.41
C PHE A 5 48.43 -2.83 37.89
N LEU A 6 48.69 -3.96 37.23
CA LEU A 6 48.64 -4.07 35.75
C LEU A 6 47.20 -4.25 35.24
N PHE A 7 46.33 -4.90 36.03
CA PHE A 7 44.92 -5.08 35.67
C PHE A 7 44.09 -3.80 35.85
N THR A 8 44.41 -2.94 36.82
CA THR A 8 43.68 -1.67 37.03
C THR A 8 44.06 -0.62 35.99
N ALA A 9 45.29 -0.65 35.46
CA ALA A 9 45.74 0.24 34.39
C ALA A 9 45.13 -0.12 33.02
N LEU A 10 44.91 -1.42 32.75
CA LEU A 10 44.27 -1.87 31.50
C LEU A 10 42.76 -1.58 31.45
N LEU A 11 42.08 -1.60 32.60
CA LEU A 11 40.64 -1.31 32.68
C LEU A 11 40.32 0.19 32.57
N THR A 12 41.28 1.07 32.87
CA THR A 12 41.10 2.54 32.76
C THR A 12 41.40 3.09 31.38
N ILE A 13 42.21 2.40 30.57
CA ILE A 13 42.49 2.81 29.17
C ILE A 13 41.32 2.46 28.22
N GLY A 14 40.52 1.44 28.53
CA GLY A 14 39.34 1.08 27.73
C GLY A 14 38.16 2.06 27.79
N LEU A 15 38.17 3.00 28.75
CA LEU A 15 37.07 3.97 28.94
C LEU A 15 37.29 5.31 28.23
N PHE A 16 38.43 5.51 27.56
CA PHE A 16 38.77 6.76 26.84
C PHE A 16 38.78 6.63 25.30
N CYS A 17 38.32 5.51 24.73
CA CYS A 17 38.15 5.33 23.28
C CYS A 17 36.68 5.34 22.82
N SER A 18 35.73 5.74 23.66
CA SER A 18 34.32 5.91 23.28
C SER A 18 33.94 7.39 23.24
N CYS A 19 34.53 8.13 22.30
CA CYS A 19 34.02 9.42 21.81
C CYS A 19 34.84 9.84 20.59
N GLU A 20 34.54 9.23 19.44
CA GLU A 20 34.82 9.87 18.15
C GLU A 20 33.48 10.29 17.52
N ARG A 21 33.33 11.62 17.46
CA ARG A 21 32.54 12.44 16.55
C ARG A 21 31.35 11.79 15.83
N GLU A 22 30.18 12.34 16.13
CA GLU A 22 29.10 12.53 15.15
C GLU A 22 29.66 13.23 13.90
N THR A 23 30.06 12.45 12.91
CA THR A 23 30.04 12.89 11.52
C THR A 23 28.62 12.68 11.03
N VAL A 24 27.89 13.78 10.89
CA VAL A 24 26.76 13.89 9.97
C VAL A 24 27.31 13.52 8.60
N GLN A 25 27.20 12.25 8.26
CA GLN A 25 27.38 11.77 6.91
C GLN A 25 26.01 11.95 6.28
N GLU A 26 25.89 12.97 5.42
CA GLU A 26 24.86 13.01 4.39
C GLU A 26 24.78 11.61 3.80
N ILE A 27 23.65 10.94 4.04
CA ILE A 27 23.23 9.80 3.24
C ILE A 27 22.75 10.42 1.93
N GLU A 28 23.71 10.83 1.11
CA GLU A 28 23.56 10.94 -0.33
C GLU A 28 23.27 9.52 -0.85
N ASP A 29 22.16 9.40 -1.56
CA ASP A 29 21.74 8.24 -2.36
C ASP A 29 21.82 6.87 -1.68
N VAL A 30 20.80 6.58 -0.85
CA VAL A 30 20.14 5.28 -1.04
C VAL A 30 19.48 5.39 -2.40
N GLN A 31 20.19 4.91 -3.42
CA GLN A 31 19.62 4.38 -4.64
C GLN A 31 18.37 3.60 -4.25
N SER A 32 17.21 4.25 -4.37
CA SER A 32 16.03 3.56 -4.80
C SER A 32 16.45 2.93 -6.12
N GLU A 33 16.78 1.63 -6.10
CA GLU A 33 16.64 0.81 -7.29
C GLU A 33 15.18 0.99 -7.72
N SER A 34 14.95 2.02 -8.54
CA SER A 34 13.90 2.00 -9.54
C SER A 34 14.15 0.71 -10.27
N LEU A 35 13.39 -0.33 -9.90
CA LEU A 35 13.42 -1.60 -10.57
C LEU A 35 13.07 -1.28 -12.02
N GLU A 36 14.08 -1.25 -12.88
CA GLU A 36 13.89 -1.19 -14.31
C GLU A 36 12.99 -2.37 -14.65
N ILE A 37 11.72 -2.06 -14.95
CA ILE A 37 10.78 -3.01 -15.50
C ILE A 37 11.25 -3.25 -16.94
N THR A 38 12.24 -4.13 -17.09
CA THR A 38 12.70 -4.55 -18.41
C THR A 38 11.64 -5.49 -19.00
N ASN A 39 10.85 -4.91 -19.91
CA ASN A 39 10.41 -5.45 -21.18
C ASN A 39 9.97 -6.92 -21.22
N ASN A 40 8.65 -7.13 -21.26
CA ASN A 40 7.98 -8.04 -22.18
C ASN A 40 6.46 -7.85 -22.12
N ILE A 41 5.99 -6.65 -22.45
CA ILE A 41 4.67 -6.48 -23.03
C ILE A 41 4.89 -5.61 -24.25
N ASP A 42 4.75 -6.22 -25.40
CA ASP A 42 4.95 -5.61 -26.71
C ASP A 42 4.35 -4.20 -26.78
N ASP A 43 5.13 -3.31 -27.39
CA ASP A 43 4.71 -2.00 -27.88
C ASP A 43 3.28 -2.03 -28.41
N VAL A 44 2.38 -1.38 -27.69
CA VAL A 44 1.24 -0.73 -28.32
C VAL A 44 1.26 0.73 -27.87
N GLU A 45 2.12 1.51 -28.53
CA GLU A 45 1.91 2.94 -28.71
C GLU A 45 0.55 3.17 -29.42
N GLY A 46 -0.52 3.09 -28.65
CA GLY A 46 -1.87 3.43 -29.07
C GLY A 46 -2.33 4.66 -28.32
N LYS A 47 -2.15 5.84 -28.92
CA LYS A 47 -2.87 7.06 -28.51
C LYS A 47 -4.38 6.82 -28.66
N GLY A 48 -5.00 6.35 -27.58
CA GLY A 48 -6.43 6.16 -27.48
C GLY A 48 -6.79 5.68 -26.09
N HIS A 49 -7.37 6.56 -25.28
CA HIS A 49 -8.05 6.17 -24.05
C HIS A 49 -9.18 5.19 -24.41
N TRP A 50 -8.90 3.88 -24.33
CA TRP A 50 -9.86 2.82 -24.63
C TRP A 50 -10.35 2.09 -23.37
N GLY A 51 -10.12 2.66 -22.18
CA GLY A 51 -10.63 2.10 -20.94
C GLY A 51 -10.03 2.67 -19.66
N ARG A 52 -10.79 2.52 -18.57
CA ARG A 52 -10.34 2.76 -17.20
C ARG A 52 -9.56 1.55 -16.72
N CYS A 53 -8.36 1.82 -16.22
CA CYS A 53 -7.48 0.80 -15.71
C CYS A 53 -7.61 0.68 -14.21
N TYR A 54 -7.50 -0.56 -13.76
CA TYR A 54 -7.58 -0.95 -12.37
C TYR A 54 -6.33 -1.71 -12.04
N TYR A 55 -5.78 -1.41 -10.87
CA TYR A 55 -4.62 -2.10 -10.35
C TYR A 55 -5.10 -3.27 -9.51
N ILE A 56 -4.38 -4.37 -9.58
CA ILE A 56 -4.55 -5.48 -8.66
C ILE A 56 -3.20 -5.74 -8.02
N ILE A 57 -3.20 -5.68 -6.70
CA ILE A 57 -2.02 -5.89 -5.89
C ILE A 57 -2.01 -7.35 -5.50
N GLN A 58 -1.04 -8.10 -6.03
CA GLN A 58 -0.77 -9.46 -5.59
C GLN A 58 0.16 -9.43 -4.38
N ARG A 59 -0.32 -10.01 -3.28
CA ARG A 59 0.41 -10.15 -2.03
C ARG A 59 1.44 -11.26 -2.10
N GLY A 60 2.50 -11.10 -1.32
CA GLY A 60 3.54 -12.10 -1.15
C GLY A 60 4.94 -11.53 -1.29
N LEU A 61 5.92 -12.43 -1.22
CA LEU A 61 7.30 -12.13 -1.57
C LEU A 61 7.58 -12.59 -3.00
N LYS A 62 8.19 -11.73 -3.82
CA LYS A 62 8.69 -12.10 -5.14
C LYS A 62 10.06 -12.76 -4.99
N PHE A 63 10.16 -14.04 -5.31
CA PHE A 63 11.43 -14.77 -5.28
C PHE A 63 11.57 -15.64 -6.53
N ASN A 64 12.69 -15.52 -7.24
CA ASN A 64 12.93 -16.21 -8.53
C ASN A 64 11.78 -16.07 -9.55
N GLY A 65 11.19 -14.88 -9.65
CA GLY A 65 10.10 -14.58 -10.59
C GLY A 65 8.75 -15.22 -10.22
N ARG A 66 8.62 -15.84 -9.05
CA ARG A 66 7.35 -16.39 -8.54
C ARG A 66 6.89 -15.60 -7.31
N CYS A 67 5.57 -15.50 -7.17
CA CYS A 67 4.94 -14.92 -6.00
C CYS A 67 4.65 -15.99 -4.94
N TYR A 68 5.10 -15.73 -3.72
CA TYR A 68 4.84 -16.56 -2.56
C TYR A 68 3.95 -15.80 -1.58
N SER A 69 2.64 -16.06 -1.64
CA SER A 69 1.60 -15.42 -0.84
C SER A 69 1.67 -15.70 0.67
N GLN A 70 2.54 -16.63 1.09
CA GLN A 70 2.76 -16.97 2.50
C GLN A 70 3.51 -15.87 3.28
N PHE A 71 4.16 -14.94 2.58
CA PHE A 71 4.92 -13.85 3.18
C PHE A 71 4.14 -12.55 3.14
N ASN A 72 4.31 -11.72 4.16
CA ASN A 72 3.75 -10.37 4.17
C ASN A 72 4.55 -9.47 3.21
N GLY A 73 3.85 -8.77 2.31
CA GLY A 73 4.46 -7.87 1.34
C GLY A 73 3.66 -7.75 0.06
N ILE A 74 4.14 -6.88 -0.84
CA ILE A 74 3.63 -6.75 -2.21
C ILE A 74 4.56 -7.54 -3.13
N CYS A 75 4.01 -8.55 -3.80
CA CYS A 75 4.79 -9.37 -4.73
C CYS A 75 4.78 -8.78 -6.14
N SER A 76 3.60 -8.42 -6.63
CA SER A 76 3.41 -7.85 -7.95
C SER A 76 2.22 -6.91 -7.95
N VAL A 77 2.26 -5.94 -8.85
CA VAL A 77 1.12 -5.09 -9.18
C VAL A 77 0.88 -5.29 -10.67
N TYR A 78 -0.34 -5.67 -11.03
CA TYR A 78 -0.72 -5.80 -12.43
C TYR A 78 -1.94 -4.95 -12.74
N ARG A 79 -1.98 -4.46 -13.97
CA ARG A 79 -2.97 -3.50 -14.46
C ARG A 79 -3.94 -4.20 -15.37
N ILE A 80 -5.24 -4.05 -15.13
CA ILE A 80 -6.32 -4.52 -16.02
C ILE A 80 -7.11 -3.31 -16.48
N CYS A 81 -7.21 -3.12 -17.80
CA CYS A 81 -7.99 -2.04 -18.39
C CYS A 81 -9.32 -2.55 -18.93
N ILE A 82 -10.41 -1.99 -18.45
CA ILE A 82 -11.77 -2.29 -18.92
C ILE A 82 -12.24 -1.13 -19.81
N PRO A 83 -12.88 -1.39 -20.96
CA PRO A 83 -13.47 -0.33 -21.77
C PRO A 83 -14.46 0.57 -21.01
N ASP A 84 -14.27 1.89 -21.11
CA ASP A 84 -15.04 2.92 -20.38
C ASP A 84 -16.55 2.92 -20.69
N ILE A 85 -16.93 2.30 -21.81
CA ILE A 85 -18.30 2.29 -22.32
C ILE A 85 -19.25 1.48 -21.40
N ILE A 86 -18.72 0.67 -20.49
CA ILE A 86 -19.49 -0.37 -19.79
C ILE A 86 -19.69 -0.04 -18.30
N PHE A 87 -18.92 0.87 -17.68
CA PHE A 87 -18.82 0.85 -16.23
C PHE A 87 -18.40 2.16 -15.53
N ASP A 88 -19.28 2.71 -14.68
CA ASP A 88 -18.93 3.77 -13.72
C ASP A 88 -18.58 3.15 -12.34
N PRO A 89 -17.34 3.28 -11.83
CA PRO A 89 -16.89 2.75 -10.54
C PRO A 89 -17.66 3.34 -9.36
N CYS A 90 -18.31 4.50 -9.54
CA CYS A 90 -19.17 5.08 -8.52
C CYS A 90 -20.43 4.24 -8.24
N PHE A 91 -20.76 3.27 -9.11
CA PHE A 91 -21.76 2.23 -8.84
C PHE A 91 -21.25 1.06 -7.99
N ILE A 92 -19.93 0.88 -7.85
CA ILE A 92 -19.34 -0.11 -6.93
C ILE A 92 -19.11 0.55 -5.59
N ILE A 93 -18.51 1.72 -5.60
CA ILE A 93 -18.15 2.44 -4.38
C ILE A 93 -18.60 3.88 -4.56
N PRO A 94 -19.51 4.40 -3.73
CA PRO A 94 -20.02 5.76 -3.89
C PRO A 94 -18.89 6.79 -3.85
N CYS A 95 -18.75 7.58 -4.94
CA CYS A 95 -17.71 8.60 -5.07
C CYS A 95 -18.12 9.99 -4.56
N TRP A 96 -19.38 10.17 -4.14
CA TRP A 96 -19.95 11.47 -3.73
C TRP A 96 -19.78 11.75 -2.24
N ILE A 97 -19.04 10.91 -1.52
CA ILE A 97 -18.94 11.01 -0.07
C ILE A 97 -17.84 11.99 0.28
N ASP A 98 -18.24 13.09 0.90
CA ASP A 98 -17.30 14.06 1.46
C ASP A 98 -16.73 13.51 2.76
N ILE A 99 -15.52 12.95 2.73
CA ILE A 99 -14.82 12.38 3.89
C ILE A 99 -13.42 12.95 3.95
N PHE A 100 -13.04 13.44 5.12
CA PHE A 100 -11.68 13.90 5.41
C PHE A 100 -10.95 12.97 6.38
N ASP A 101 -11.68 12.34 7.30
CA ASP A 101 -11.15 11.33 8.21
C ASP A 101 -11.69 9.95 7.80
N PRO A 102 -10.84 8.94 7.55
CA PRO A 102 -11.29 7.58 7.25
C PRO A 102 -12.36 7.05 8.20
N TRP A 103 -12.33 7.41 9.49
CA TRP A 103 -13.27 6.91 10.51
C TRP A 103 -14.70 7.44 10.34
N ASP A 104 -14.88 8.58 9.67
CA ASP A 104 -16.20 9.15 9.39
C ASP A 104 -17.06 8.24 8.49
N ILE A 105 -16.43 7.28 7.80
CA ILE A 105 -17.12 6.40 6.86
C ILE A 105 -18.25 5.60 7.51
N TYR A 106 -18.13 5.25 8.79
CA TYR A 106 -19.17 4.51 9.53
C TYR A 106 -20.46 5.32 9.72
N GLU A 107 -20.37 6.65 9.68
CA GLU A 107 -21.53 7.54 9.80
C GLU A 107 -22.15 7.89 8.45
N LYS A 108 -21.35 7.80 7.37
CA LYS A 108 -21.73 8.32 6.05
C LYS A 108 -22.18 7.27 5.06
N LEU A 109 -21.88 6.00 5.30
CA LEU A 109 -22.18 4.95 4.34
C LEU A 109 -22.54 3.62 5.00
N ASP A 110 -23.59 2.97 4.47
CA ASP A 110 -23.96 1.62 4.88
C ASP A 110 -23.01 0.60 4.24
N PRO A 111 -22.38 -0.32 5.00
CA PRO A 111 -21.48 -1.33 4.44
C PRO A 111 -22.03 -2.07 3.22
N ARG A 112 -23.36 -2.22 3.10
CA ARG A 112 -24.03 -2.88 1.96
C ARG A 112 -23.90 -2.09 0.64
N ASP A 113 -23.67 -0.79 0.71
CA ASP A 113 -23.44 0.07 -0.45
C ASP A 113 -22.04 -0.12 -1.06
N PHE A 114 -21.10 -0.72 -0.33
CA PHE A 114 -19.80 -1.14 -0.88
C PHE A 114 -19.97 -2.42 -1.72
N GLY A 115 -20.04 -2.24 -3.04
CA GLY A 115 -20.01 -3.32 -4.02
C GLY A 115 -18.65 -4.02 -4.11
N SER A 116 -18.63 -5.15 -4.82
CA SER A 116 -17.43 -5.96 -5.04
C SER A 116 -16.88 -5.73 -6.45
N PHE A 117 -15.64 -5.26 -6.56
CA PHE A 117 -14.97 -5.07 -7.86
C PHE A 117 -14.77 -6.40 -8.58
N ARG A 118 -14.41 -7.46 -7.86
CA ARG A 118 -14.30 -8.81 -8.41
C ARG A 118 -15.60 -9.23 -9.11
N ASP A 119 -16.73 -9.06 -8.44
CA ASP A 119 -18.00 -9.58 -8.93
C ASP A 119 -18.56 -8.71 -10.08
N LYS A 120 -18.19 -7.42 -10.11
CA LYS A 120 -18.66 -6.48 -11.14
C LYS A 120 -17.82 -6.51 -12.42
N VAL A 121 -16.53 -6.79 -12.31
CA VAL A 121 -15.62 -6.84 -13.46
C VAL A 121 -15.47 -8.26 -14.01
N ASP A 122 -16.03 -9.27 -13.33
CA ASP A 122 -15.91 -10.70 -13.69
C ASP A 122 -14.45 -11.14 -13.87
N ILE A 123 -13.55 -10.56 -13.07
CA ILE A 123 -12.12 -10.92 -13.10
C ILE A 123 -11.93 -12.10 -12.16
N LYS A 124 -11.36 -13.18 -12.71
CA LYS A 124 -10.86 -14.31 -11.91
C LYS A 124 -9.60 -13.88 -11.16
N ILE A 125 -9.79 -13.34 -9.96
CA ILE A 125 -8.71 -13.07 -9.00
C ILE A 125 -8.70 -14.14 -7.92
N ASP A 126 -7.52 -14.44 -7.39
CA ASP A 126 -7.40 -15.22 -6.16
C ASP A 126 -7.77 -14.32 -4.95
N PRO A 127 -8.84 -14.62 -4.20
CA PRO A 127 -9.29 -13.79 -3.09
C PRO A 127 -8.32 -13.72 -1.91
N ARG A 128 -7.35 -14.63 -1.83
CA ARG A 128 -6.34 -14.67 -0.77
C ARG A 128 -5.16 -13.75 -1.06
N GLU A 129 -4.85 -13.61 -2.35
CA GLU A 129 -3.63 -12.95 -2.81
C GLU A 129 -3.89 -11.55 -3.34
N ASN A 130 -5.10 -11.26 -3.80
CA ASN A 130 -5.37 -10.04 -4.57
C ASN A 130 -6.14 -9.01 -3.76
N VAL A 131 -5.66 -7.77 -3.85
CA VAL A 131 -6.28 -6.58 -3.24
C VAL A 131 -6.56 -5.56 -4.33
N PHE A 132 -7.73 -4.93 -4.25
CA PHE A 132 -8.17 -3.95 -5.22
C PHE A 132 -8.14 -2.54 -4.62
N PRO A 133 -7.24 -1.65 -5.07
CA PRO A 133 -7.22 -0.26 -4.65
C PRO A 133 -8.34 0.53 -5.35
N PHE A 134 -8.91 1.48 -4.62
CA PHE A 134 -9.90 2.42 -5.12
C PHE A 134 -9.74 3.77 -4.42
N ALA A 135 -10.37 4.81 -4.98
CA ALA A 135 -10.46 6.12 -4.34
C ALA A 135 -11.91 6.41 -3.99
N LEU A 136 -12.14 6.90 -2.77
CA LEU A 136 -13.42 7.50 -2.37
C LEU A 136 -13.46 8.97 -2.77
N ASN A 137 -12.33 9.65 -2.63
CA ASN A 137 -12.11 11.01 -3.09
C ASN A 137 -10.62 11.27 -3.25
N GLU A 138 -10.24 12.53 -3.47
CA GLU A 138 -8.84 12.94 -3.69
C GLU A 138 -7.88 12.71 -2.51
N ARG A 139 -8.38 12.49 -1.29
CA ARG A 139 -7.57 12.31 -0.07
C ARG A 139 -7.80 10.97 0.62
N ILE A 140 -8.85 10.25 0.24
CA ILE A 140 -9.24 8.99 0.85
C ILE A 140 -9.19 7.89 -0.20
N ALA A 141 -8.27 6.95 0.00
CA ALA A 141 -8.20 5.72 -0.76
C ALA A 141 -8.87 4.58 0.01
N GLY A 142 -9.06 3.45 -0.65
CA GLY A 142 -9.38 2.21 0.04
C GLY A 142 -8.77 1.01 -0.65
N LEU A 143 -8.69 -0.07 0.12
CA LEU A 143 -8.23 -1.37 -0.31
C LEU A 143 -9.35 -2.37 -0.06
N GLN A 144 -9.85 -2.98 -1.14
CA GLN A 144 -10.85 -4.02 -1.08
C GLN A 144 -10.18 -5.40 -1.10
N PHE A 145 -10.38 -6.13 -0.02
CA PHE A 145 -9.94 -7.51 0.17
C PHE A 145 -11.15 -8.45 0.07
N TYR A 146 -10.90 -9.70 -0.29
CA TYR A 146 -11.93 -10.72 -0.52
C TYR A 146 -11.81 -11.92 0.44
N GLN A 147 -10.95 -11.78 1.44
CA GLN A 147 -10.81 -12.71 2.55
C GLN A 147 -10.44 -11.91 3.80
N GLU A 148 -10.89 -12.38 4.95
CA GLU A 148 -10.40 -11.91 6.24
C GLU A 148 -8.90 -12.22 6.35
N ASP A 149 -8.12 -11.18 6.64
CA ASP A 149 -6.68 -11.21 6.68
C ASP A 149 -6.17 -11.02 8.11
N GLY A 150 -4.96 -11.49 8.39
CA GLY A 150 -4.31 -11.32 9.69
C GLY A 150 -4.02 -9.85 10.05
N PHE A 151 -4.13 -8.94 9.08
CA PHE A 151 -4.03 -7.49 9.28
C PHE A 151 -5.28 -6.87 9.90
N PHE A 152 -6.41 -7.58 9.88
CA PHE A 152 -7.65 -7.11 10.49
C PHE A 152 -7.72 -7.58 11.94
N ARG A 153 -7.91 -6.64 12.87
CA ARG A 153 -8.24 -6.95 14.27
C ARG A 153 -9.37 -6.04 14.71
N ASP A 154 -10.47 -6.64 15.14
CA ASP A 154 -11.66 -5.93 15.65
C ASP A 154 -12.17 -4.83 14.69
N GLY A 155 -12.25 -5.14 13.39
CA GLY A 155 -12.71 -4.19 12.37
C GLY A 155 -11.72 -3.07 12.04
N THR A 156 -10.46 -3.22 12.45
CA THR A 156 -9.37 -2.27 12.20
C THR A 156 -8.28 -2.91 11.36
N PHE A 157 -7.83 -2.21 10.33
CA PHE A 157 -6.65 -2.54 9.53
C PHE A 157 -5.42 -1.87 10.14
N TYR A 158 -4.37 -2.67 10.38
CA TYR A 158 -3.12 -2.20 10.96
C TYR A 158 -2.05 -2.12 9.89
N LEU A 159 -1.57 -0.90 9.65
CA LEU A 159 -0.47 -0.63 8.75
C LEU A 159 0.79 -0.34 9.58
N GLU A 160 1.76 -1.25 9.54
CA GLU A 160 2.97 -1.18 10.37
C GLU A 160 3.96 -0.12 9.87
N GLU A 161 4.03 0.09 8.55
CA GLU A 161 4.96 1.00 7.89
C GLU A 161 4.23 1.91 6.90
N ASN A 162 4.81 3.07 6.60
CA ASN A 162 4.22 3.97 5.61
C ASN A 162 4.14 3.26 4.24
N LEU A 163 2.98 3.30 3.61
CA LEU A 163 2.81 2.84 2.24
C LEU A 163 2.97 4.04 1.31
N VAL A 164 3.89 3.94 0.35
CA VAL A 164 4.06 4.94 -0.70
C VAL A 164 3.51 4.36 -2.00
N LEU A 165 2.45 4.96 -2.50
CA LEU A 165 1.93 4.72 -3.85
C LEU A 165 2.87 5.36 -4.86
N ASP A 166 3.15 4.65 -5.95
CA ASP A 166 3.84 5.26 -7.08
C ASP A 166 2.98 6.37 -7.72
N ALA A 167 3.64 7.29 -8.44
CA ALA A 167 2.98 8.47 -8.98
C ALA A 167 1.92 8.13 -10.04
N GLU A 168 2.08 7.04 -10.78
CA GLU A 168 1.12 6.61 -11.80
C GLU A 168 -0.16 6.11 -11.13
N THR A 169 -0.04 5.18 -10.18
CA THR A 169 -1.17 4.65 -9.42
C THR A 169 -1.93 5.76 -8.69
N SER A 170 -1.22 6.67 -8.01
CA SER A 170 -1.85 7.82 -7.32
C SER A 170 -2.65 8.69 -8.29
N LYS A 171 -2.08 9.01 -9.46
CA LYS A 171 -2.71 9.84 -10.48
C LYS A 171 -3.91 9.15 -11.13
N GLU A 172 -3.82 7.87 -11.45
CA GLU A 172 -4.92 7.11 -12.06
C GLU A 172 -6.10 6.94 -11.11
N LEU A 173 -5.83 6.81 -9.80
CA LEU A 173 -6.87 6.82 -8.76
C LEU A 173 -7.43 8.21 -8.48
N GLY A 174 -6.84 9.28 -9.02
CA GLY A 174 -7.30 10.66 -8.82
C GLY A 174 -6.94 11.23 -7.44
N LEU A 175 -5.89 10.69 -6.79
CA LEU A 175 -5.45 11.13 -5.47
C LEU A 175 -4.58 12.40 -5.56
N GLN A 176 -4.70 13.28 -4.57
CA GLN A 176 -3.84 14.46 -4.39
C GLN A 176 -2.52 14.13 -3.71
N GLY A 177 -2.44 12.98 -3.05
CA GLY A 177 -1.26 12.49 -2.36
C GLY A 177 -0.91 11.07 -2.76
N ASN A 178 0.19 10.56 -2.21
CA ASN A 178 0.69 9.23 -2.52
C ASN A 178 1.24 8.49 -1.29
N VAL A 179 1.08 9.04 -0.09
CA VAL A 179 1.59 8.41 1.13
C VAL A 179 0.43 8.08 2.06
N VAL A 180 0.33 6.82 2.47
CA VAL A 180 -0.52 6.39 3.58
C VAL A 180 0.39 6.15 4.77
N LYS A 181 0.14 6.85 5.88
CA LYS A 181 0.97 6.74 7.08
C LYS A 181 0.77 5.40 7.78
N ALA A 182 1.80 4.91 8.46
CA ALA A 182 1.64 3.81 9.40
C ALA A 182 0.58 4.19 10.45
N GLY A 183 -0.30 3.26 10.80
CA GLY A 183 -1.41 3.56 11.69
C GLY A 183 -2.54 2.55 11.66
N LYS A 184 -3.68 2.99 12.20
CA LYS A 184 -4.91 2.23 12.31
C LYS A 184 -5.97 2.83 11.41
N TYR A 185 -6.64 1.96 10.66
CA TYR A 185 -7.62 2.35 9.66
C TYR A 185 -8.92 1.56 9.83
N PRO A 186 -10.07 2.17 9.58
CA PRO A 186 -11.35 1.48 9.68
C PRO A 186 -11.51 0.48 8.54
N VAL A 187 -12.15 -0.65 8.86
CA VAL A 187 -12.53 -1.68 7.89
C VAL A 187 -14.04 -1.78 7.83
N ILE A 188 -14.56 -1.72 6.61
CA ILE A 188 -15.98 -1.89 6.32
C ILE A 188 -16.18 -3.28 5.75
N VAL A 189 -16.91 -4.09 6.50
CA VAL A 189 -17.19 -5.47 6.12
C VAL A 189 -18.57 -5.54 5.47
N ASN A 190 -18.60 -5.83 4.18
CA ASN A 190 -19.84 -6.19 3.51
C ASN A 190 -19.97 -7.72 3.49
N LYS A 191 -20.84 -8.25 4.36
CA LYS A 191 -21.07 -9.70 4.48
C LYS A 191 -21.81 -10.30 3.29
N GLU A 192 -22.56 -9.50 2.53
CA GLU A 192 -23.37 -9.98 1.40
C GLU A 192 -22.50 -10.38 0.22
N ASN A 193 -21.44 -9.61 -0.06
CA ASN A 193 -20.48 -9.89 -1.13
C ASN A 193 -19.11 -10.39 -0.63
N GLY A 194 -18.93 -10.51 0.69
CA GLY A 194 -17.71 -11.05 1.30
C GLY A 194 -16.49 -10.15 1.14
N THR A 195 -16.69 -8.82 1.10
CA THR A 195 -15.61 -7.85 0.97
C THR A 195 -15.23 -7.20 2.30
N PHE A 196 -13.95 -6.90 2.44
CA PHE A 196 -13.38 -6.16 3.56
C PHE A 196 -12.70 -4.93 2.98
N ASN A 197 -13.17 -3.75 3.32
CA ASN A 197 -12.74 -2.50 2.71
C ASN A 197 -11.98 -1.67 3.74
N ALA A 198 -10.65 -1.67 3.69
CA ALA A 198 -9.84 -0.79 4.53
C ALA A 198 -9.84 0.61 3.92
N ILE A 199 -10.20 1.62 4.71
CA ILE A 199 -10.29 3.01 4.25
C ILE A 199 -9.07 3.78 4.76
N LEU A 200 -8.34 4.39 3.84
CA LEU A 200 -6.99 4.92 4.06
C LEU A 200 -6.95 6.42 3.81
N ALA A 201 -6.34 7.16 4.73
CA ALA A 201 -5.99 8.55 4.51
C ALA A 201 -4.71 8.64 3.68
N VAL A 202 -4.76 9.42 2.60
CA VAL A 202 -3.64 9.65 1.71
C VAL A 202 -3.16 11.09 1.88
N GLU A 203 -1.90 11.21 2.30
CA GLU A 203 -1.21 12.46 2.49
C GLU A 203 -0.30 12.77 1.29
N LYS A 204 0.00 14.07 1.13
CA LYS A 204 0.97 14.55 0.16
C LYS A 204 2.37 14.09 0.61
N GLY A 205 2.95 13.13 -0.11
CA GLY A 205 4.29 12.61 0.18
C GLY A 205 5.41 13.35 -0.53
N PHE A 206 5.19 13.69 -1.79
CA PHE A 206 6.08 14.50 -2.61
C PHE A 206 5.29 15.61 -3.33
N GLU A 207 5.94 16.73 -3.63
CA GLU A 207 5.38 17.73 -4.54
C GLU A 207 5.39 17.20 -5.98
N ARG A 208 4.31 17.52 -6.71
CA ARG A 208 4.15 17.22 -8.13
C ARG A 208 5.22 17.86 -8.99
#